data_AF-A0AAV4CED9-F1
#
_entry.id   AF-A0AAV4CED9-F1
#
_cell.length_a   1.000
_cell.length_b   1.000
_cell.length_c   1.000
_cell.angle_alpha   90.00
_cell.angle_beta   90.00
_cell.angle_gamma   90.00
#
_symmetry.space_group_name_H-M   'P 1'
#
loop_
_entity.id
_entity.type
_entity.pdbx_description
1 polymer ?
#
loop_
_entity_poly.entity_id
_entity_poly.type
_entity_poly.pdbx_seq_one_letter_code
_entity_poly.pdbx_strand_id
1 'polypeptide(L)'
;MRGALFEIQATTKEEHRLWQELSVTVSKKKKTLLGNSAEQHLVTCLLCKNFTLDPETVVEYLKKVKLCKPGDQSRTLYTCRNGADQCGLMCVQSILLDKLEADQCLTVPLVVGAIKAIRPEVVPTVVSGEHMENG
;
A
#
# COMPACT_ATOMS: atom_id res chain seq x y z
N MET A 1 -17.49 18.17 22.93
CA MET A 1 -17.61 17.51 21.61
C MET A 1 -18.04 16.06 21.83
N ARG A 2 -19.17 15.61 21.28
CA ARG A 2 -19.54 14.18 21.31
C ARG A 2 -18.71 13.48 20.23
N GLY A 3 -17.67 12.76 20.63
CA GLY A 3 -16.85 11.98 19.70
C GLY A 3 -17.69 10.90 19.02
N ALA A 4 -17.60 10.78 17.70
CA ALA A 4 -18.17 9.64 17.00
C ALA A 4 -17.42 8.37 17.46
N LEU A 5 -18.17 7.35 17.89
CA LEU A 5 -17.59 6.05 18.23
C LEU A 5 -17.52 5.20 16.96
N PHE A 6 -16.30 4.82 16.59
CA PHE A 6 -16.04 3.85 15.54
C PHE A 6 -15.81 2.49 16.18
N GLU A 7 -16.36 1.45 15.57
CA GLU A 7 -16.06 0.05 15.91
C GLU A 7 -15.37 -0.60 14.71
N ILE A 8 -14.23 -1.21 14.97
CA ILE A 8 -13.41 -1.89 13.96
C ILE A 8 -13.45 -3.38 14.27
N GLN A 9 -13.83 -4.17 13.29
CA GLN A 9 -13.80 -5.63 13.36
C GLN A 9 -12.89 -6.16 12.26
N ALA A 10 -12.00 -7.08 12.58
CA ALA A 10 -11.07 -7.67 11.62
C ALA A 10 -11.17 -9.20 11.68
N THR A 11 -11.22 -9.83 10.51
CA THR A 11 -11.22 -11.28 10.38
C THR A 11 -10.16 -11.73 9.38
N THR A 12 -9.39 -12.76 9.72
CA THR A 12 -8.44 -13.37 8.78
C THR A 12 -9.21 -14.15 7.72
N LYS A 13 -8.95 -13.86 6.45
CA LYS A 13 -9.54 -14.55 5.30
C LYS A 13 -8.62 -15.62 4.74
N GLU A 14 -7.35 -15.29 4.57
CA GLU A 14 -6.38 -16.13 3.88
C GLU A 14 -5.01 -15.96 4.54
N GLU A 15 -4.30 -17.08 4.63
CA GLU A 15 -2.93 -17.16 5.13
C GLU A 15 -2.04 -17.67 4.00
N HIS A 16 -1.17 -16.81 3.49
CA HIS A 16 -0.23 -17.12 2.43
C HIS A 16 1.22 -17.02 2.95
N ARG A 17 2.19 -17.62 2.24
CA ARG A 17 3.61 -17.57 2.62
C ARG A 17 4.15 -16.13 2.66
N LEU A 18 3.62 -15.26 1.78
CA LEU A 18 4.06 -13.87 1.66
C LEU A 18 3.16 -12.91 2.44
N TRP A 19 1.85 -13.14 2.53
CA TRP A 19 0.92 -12.22 3.21
C TRP A 19 -0.08 -12.92 4.11
N GLN A 20 -0.69 -12.15 4.99
CA GLN A 20 -1.97 -12.48 5.63
C GLN A 20 -3.02 -11.50 5.12
N GLU A 21 -4.15 -12.03 4.62
CA GLU A 21 -5.29 -11.22 4.20
C GLU A 21 -6.29 -11.08 5.35
N LEU A 22 -6.63 -9.83 5.68
CA LEU A 22 -7.65 -9.49 6.65
C LEU A 22 -8.80 -8.75 5.97
N SER A 23 -10.03 -9.13 6.34
CA SER A 23 -11.23 -8.36 6.06
C SER A 23 -11.53 -7.47 7.26
N VAL A 24 -11.47 -6.17 7.08
CA VAL A 24 -11.70 -5.19 8.14
C VAL A 24 -12.98 -4.43 7.86
N THR A 25 -13.92 -4.47 8.80
CA THR A 25 -15.16 -3.69 8.78
C THR A 25 -15.02 -2.55 9.76
N VAL A 26 -15.13 -1.31 9.27
CA VAL A 26 -15.18 -0.10 10.08
C VAL A 26 -16.62 0.38 10.11
N SER A 27 -17.22 0.42 11.29
CA SER A 27 -18.60 0.86 11.47
C SER A 27 -18.67 2.12 12.34
N LYS A 28 -19.50 3.08 11.93
CA LYS A 28 -19.75 4.30 12.69
C LYS A 28 -21.07 4.19 13.42
N LYS A 29 -21.02 4.16 14.76
CA LYS A 29 -22.24 4.12 15.57
C LYS A 29 -22.82 5.53 15.69
N LYS A 30 -23.91 5.80 14.96
CA LYS A 30 -24.69 7.03 15.09
C LYS A 30 -25.95 6.74 15.90
N LYS A 31 -26.00 7.20 17.17
CA LYS A 31 -27.26 7.25 17.94
C LYS A 31 -28.12 8.35 17.34
N THR A 32 -29.15 8.01 16.57
CA THR A 32 -30.18 8.97 16.17
C THR A 32 -31.51 8.65 16.88
N LEU A 33 -32.34 9.66 17.10
CA LEU A 33 -33.63 9.53 17.80
C LEU A 33 -34.64 8.60 17.08
N LEU A 34 -34.42 8.28 15.80
CA LEU A 34 -35.29 7.42 14.98
C LEU A 34 -34.68 6.04 14.64
N GLY A 35 -33.50 5.69 15.15
CA GLY A 35 -32.88 4.38 14.91
C GLY A 35 -31.36 4.41 14.76
N ASN A 36 -30.75 3.23 14.72
CA ASN A 36 -29.31 3.06 14.48
C ASN A 36 -29.06 2.99 12.97
N SER A 37 -28.66 4.11 12.36
CA SER A 37 -28.01 4.09 11.04
C SER A 37 -26.52 3.84 11.27
N ALA A 38 -26.07 2.63 10.94
CA ALA A 38 -24.65 2.26 10.98
C ALA A 38 -24.08 2.38 9.56
N GLU A 39 -23.26 3.39 9.33
CA GLU A 39 -22.42 3.45 8.13
C GLU A 39 -21.29 2.43 8.31
N GLN A 40 -21.11 1.54 7.33
CA GLN A 40 -20.09 0.51 7.33
C GLN A 40 -19.19 0.66 6.11
N HIS A 41 -17.88 0.55 6.34
CA HIS A 41 -16.87 0.50 5.29
C HIS A 41 -16.08 -0.80 5.40
N LEU A 42 -15.91 -1.46 4.25
CA LEU A 42 -15.11 -2.66 4.14
C LEU A 42 -13.72 -2.29 3.61
N VAL A 43 -12.69 -2.80 4.27
CA VAL A 43 -11.29 -2.63 3.90
C VAL A 43 -10.64 -4.01 3.84
N THR A 44 -9.97 -4.31 2.74
CA THR A 44 -9.08 -5.47 2.65
C THR A 44 -7.69 -5.02 3.05
N CYS A 45 -7.11 -5.67 4.05
CA CYS A 45 -5.74 -5.41 4.51
C CYS A 45 -4.86 -6.62 4.16
N LEU A 46 -3.73 -6.35 3.52
CA LEU A 46 -2.70 -7.35 3.22
C LEU A 46 -1.48 -7.07 4.10
N LEU A 47 -1.27 -7.91 5.11
CA LEU A 47 -0.11 -7.82 5.99
C LEU A 47 1.04 -8.60 5.36
N CYS A 48 2.09 -7.89 4.94
CA CYS A 48 3.30 -8.50 4.39
C CYS A 48 4.09 -9.21 5.50
N LYS A 49 4.44 -10.49 5.29
CA LYS A 49 5.24 -11.30 6.22
C LYS A 49 6.70 -11.31 5.85
N ASN A 50 6.98 -11.18 4.56
CA ASN A 50 8.33 -11.08 4.05
C ASN A 50 8.65 -9.63 3.64
N PHE A 51 9.79 -9.14 4.13
CA PHE A 51 10.33 -7.82 3.83
C PHE A 51 11.50 -7.86 2.85
N THR A 52 11.89 -9.06 2.37
CA THR A 52 12.81 -9.17 1.25
C THR A 52 12.05 -8.75 -0.01
N LEU A 53 12.34 -7.55 -0.50
CA LEU A 53 11.77 -6.99 -1.73
C LEU A 53 12.50 -7.51 -2.96
N ASP A 54 12.70 -8.83 -3.05
CA ASP A 54 13.18 -9.40 -4.31
C ASP A 54 12.10 -9.19 -5.39
N PRO A 55 12.49 -9.05 -6.68
CA PRO A 55 11.55 -8.67 -7.73
C PRO A 55 10.36 -9.64 -7.88
N GLU A 56 10.57 -10.94 -7.67
CA GLU A 56 9.51 -11.95 -7.82
C GLU A 56 8.46 -11.79 -6.73
N THR A 57 8.91 -11.67 -5.47
CA THR A 57 8.05 -11.43 -4.32
C THR A 57 7.24 -10.13 -4.49
N VAL A 58 7.88 -9.05 -4.95
CA VAL A 58 7.21 -7.76 -5.19
C VAL A 58 6.11 -7.90 -6.24
N VAL A 59 6.38 -8.56 -7.36
CA VAL A 59 5.39 -8.79 -8.41
C VAL A 59 4.22 -9.63 -7.87
N GLU A 60 4.49 -10.66 -7.06
CA GLU A 60 3.46 -11.51 -6.46
C GLU A 60 2.55 -10.70 -5.51
N TYR A 61 3.12 -9.85 -4.66
CA TYR A 61 2.33 -8.94 -3.81
C TYR A 61 1.47 -7.98 -4.66
N LEU A 62 2.04 -7.35 -5.69
CA LEU A 62 1.31 -6.38 -6.50
C LEU A 62 0.17 -7.02 -7.29
N LYS A 63 0.35 -8.26 -7.76
CA LYS A 63 -0.75 -9.07 -8.33
C LYS A 63 -1.88 -9.27 -7.32
N LYS A 64 -1.56 -9.69 -6.10
CA LYS A 64 -2.57 -9.86 -5.04
C LYS A 64 -3.28 -8.55 -4.71
N VAL A 65 -2.54 -7.44 -4.61
CA VAL A 65 -3.13 -6.10 -4.41
C VAL A 65 -4.12 -5.75 -5.52
N LYS A 66 -3.78 -6.01 -6.80
CA LYS A 66 -4.68 -5.78 -7.93
C LYS A 66 -5.94 -6.65 -7.83
N LEU A 67 -5.82 -7.92 -7.44
CA LEU A 67 -6.96 -8.84 -7.24
C LEU A 67 -7.89 -8.40 -6.09
N CYS A 68 -7.37 -7.71 -5.09
CA CYS A 68 -8.15 -7.23 -3.94
C CYS A 68 -8.89 -5.90 -4.20
N LYS A 69 -8.66 -5.21 -5.32
CA LYS A 69 -9.30 -3.92 -5.63
C LYS A 69 -10.77 -4.14 -6.08
N PRO A 70 -11.79 -3.74 -5.31
CA PRO A 70 -13.19 -4.01 -5.62
C PRO A 70 -13.78 -3.11 -6.74
N GLY A 71 -12.96 -2.59 -7.65
CA GLY A 71 -13.37 -1.72 -8.76
C GLY A 71 -12.55 -0.43 -8.89
N ASP A 72 -12.88 0.35 -9.92
CA ASP A 72 -12.05 1.48 -10.41
C ASP A 72 -11.93 2.65 -9.44
N GLN A 73 -12.87 2.81 -8.50
CA GLN A 73 -12.84 3.90 -7.51
C GLN A 73 -12.07 3.53 -6.23
N SER A 74 -11.56 2.30 -6.13
CA SER A 74 -10.83 1.85 -4.94
C SER A 74 -9.43 2.45 -4.90
N ARG A 75 -9.00 2.88 -3.71
CA ARG A 75 -7.64 3.38 -3.47
C ARG A 75 -6.86 2.38 -2.63
N THR A 76 -5.61 2.17 -3.00
CA THR A 76 -4.67 1.36 -2.21
C THR A 76 -3.80 2.28 -1.36
N LEU A 77 -3.74 1.99 -0.07
CA LEU A 77 -2.80 2.63 0.85
C LEU A 77 -1.66 1.66 1.14
N TYR A 78 -0.43 2.06 0.81
CA TYR A 78 0.77 1.36 1.22
C TYR A 78 1.30 1.98 2.51
N THR A 79 1.51 1.16 3.54
CA THR A 79 2.02 1.63 4.84
C THR A 79 3.19 0.78 5.32
N CYS A 80 4.13 1.42 5.99
CA CYS A 80 5.32 0.83 6.59
C CYS A 80 5.74 1.70 7.79
N ARG A 81 6.70 1.23 8.60
CA ARG A 81 7.05 1.87 9.89
C ARG A 81 7.30 3.38 9.79
N ASN A 82 8.02 3.83 8.77
CA ASN A 82 8.36 5.24 8.56
C ASN A 82 7.53 5.90 7.44
N GLY A 83 6.59 5.18 6.84
CA GLY A 83 5.78 5.70 5.72
C GLY A 83 6.59 6.10 4.47
N ALA A 84 7.81 5.60 4.28
CA ALA A 84 8.68 6.00 3.16
C ALA A 84 9.40 4.84 2.46
N ASP A 85 10.02 3.91 3.22
CA ASP A 85 10.96 2.96 2.61
C ASP A 85 10.24 1.90 1.76
N GLN A 86 9.78 0.84 2.40
CA GLN A 86 9.17 -0.33 1.78
C GLN A 86 7.86 0.05 1.09
N CYS A 87 7.04 0.84 1.77
CA CYS A 87 5.76 1.29 1.25
C CYS A 87 5.91 2.28 0.09
N GLY A 88 6.96 3.12 0.10
CA GLY A 88 7.29 3.98 -1.03
C GLY A 88 7.78 3.19 -2.24
N LEU A 89 8.66 2.19 -2.03
CA LEU A 89 9.08 1.32 -3.12
C LEU A 89 7.89 0.56 -3.73
N MET A 90 7.04 -0.05 -2.91
CA MET A 90 5.84 -0.75 -3.38
C MET A 90 4.90 0.19 -4.16
N CYS A 91 4.75 1.44 -3.72
CA CYS A 91 3.97 2.45 -4.42
C CYS A 91 4.57 2.78 -5.79
N VAL A 92 5.87 3.04 -5.87
CA VAL A 92 6.59 3.30 -7.13
C VAL A 92 6.46 2.11 -8.07
N GLN A 93 6.70 0.88 -7.59
CA GLN A 93 6.61 -0.34 -8.39
C GLN A 93 5.20 -0.56 -8.94
N SER A 94 4.16 -0.33 -8.13
CA SER A 94 2.76 -0.42 -8.61
C SER A 94 2.52 0.55 -9.77
N ILE A 95 2.95 1.80 -9.65
CA ILE A 95 2.76 2.82 -10.70
C ILE A 95 3.54 2.46 -11.96
N LEU A 96 4.78 1.98 -11.81
CA LEU A 96 5.60 1.57 -12.95
C LEU A 96 4.97 0.41 -13.72
N LEU A 97 4.44 -0.59 -13.01
CA LEU A 97 3.74 -1.71 -13.66
C LEU A 97 2.46 -1.25 -14.36
N ASP A 98 1.69 -0.36 -13.74
CA ASP A 98 0.47 0.19 -14.35
C ASP A 98 0.79 0.99 -15.63
N LYS A 99 1.87 1.79 -15.62
CA LYS A 99 2.35 2.51 -16.81
C LYS A 99 2.89 1.57 -17.89
N LEU A 100 3.63 0.53 -17.50
CA LEU A 100 4.12 -0.45 -18.44
C LEU A 100 2.97 -1.17 -19.16
N GLU A 101 1.91 -1.50 -18.42
CA GLU A 101 0.70 -2.14 -18.95
C GLU A 101 -0.05 -1.20 -19.91
N ALA A 102 -0.25 0.07 -19.53
CA ALA A 102 -1.02 1.04 -20.31
C ALA A 102 -0.26 1.63 -21.51
N ASP A 103 0.98 2.07 -21.29
CA ASP A 103 1.74 2.91 -22.24
C ASP A 103 2.84 2.14 -22.97
N GLN A 104 3.12 0.88 -22.57
CA GLN A 104 4.24 0.06 -23.06
C GLN A 104 5.62 0.76 -22.94
N CYS A 105 5.70 1.81 -22.13
CA CYS A 105 6.90 2.58 -21.85
C CYS A 105 6.87 3.09 -20.41
N LEU A 106 8.05 3.27 -19.82
CA LEU A 106 8.17 3.83 -18.48
C LEU A 106 9.44 4.66 -18.33
N THR A 107 9.43 5.57 -17.35
CA THR A 107 10.62 6.32 -16.97
C THR A 107 10.72 6.30 -15.45
N VAL A 108 11.58 5.41 -14.93
CA VAL A 108 11.79 5.25 -13.49
C VAL A 108 12.12 6.57 -12.80
N PRO A 109 13.05 7.41 -13.31
CA PRO A 109 13.35 8.70 -12.67
C PRO A 109 12.14 9.64 -12.55
N LEU A 110 11.25 9.67 -13.55
CA LEU A 110 10.07 10.54 -13.52
C LEU A 110 9.06 10.09 -12.46
N VAL A 111 8.80 8.78 -12.37
CA VAL A 111 7.89 8.25 -11.35
C VAL A 111 8.46 8.45 -9.95
N VAL A 112 9.73 8.07 -9.74
CA VAL A 112 10.40 8.25 -8.44
C VAL A 112 10.45 9.73 -8.06
N GLY A 113 10.80 10.62 -9.00
CA GLY A 113 10.83 12.06 -8.77
C GLY A 113 9.47 12.64 -8.38
N ALA A 114 8.39 12.22 -9.04
CA ALA A 114 7.03 12.64 -8.70
C ALA A 114 6.62 12.20 -7.29
N ILE A 115 6.95 10.97 -6.89
CA ILE A 115 6.66 10.49 -5.53
C ILE A 115 7.53 11.20 -4.49
N LYS A 116 8.82 11.44 -4.78
CA LYS A 116 9.72 12.20 -3.90
C LYS A 116 9.26 13.65 -3.67
N ALA A 117 8.60 14.28 -4.64
CA ALA A 117 8.03 15.60 -4.46
C ALA A 117 6.93 15.65 -3.37
N ILE A 118 6.28 14.51 -3.10
CA ILE A 118 5.25 14.35 -2.06
C ILE A 118 5.87 13.83 -0.75
N ARG A 119 6.78 12.85 -0.85
CA ARG A 119 7.46 12.21 0.29
C ARG A 119 8.95 12.03 -0.04
N PRO A 120 9.82 12.98 0.34
CA PRO A 120 11.22 13.02 -0.09
C PRO A 120 12.05 11.77 0.25
N GLU A 121 11.68 11.07 1.31
CA GLU A 121 12.40 9.91 1.82
C GLU A 121 12.08 8.61 1.06
N VAL A 122 11.14 8.63 0.10
CA VAL A 122 10.79 7.44 -0.70
C VAL A 122 11.94 7.07 -1.63
N VAL A 123 12.33 5.80 -1.62
CA VAL A 123 13.43 5.22 -2.43
C VAL A 123 14.74 5.98 -2.19
N PRO A 124 15.59 5.51 -1.26
CA PRO A 124 16.88 6.14 -0.99
C PRO A 124 17.65 6.34 -2.28
N THR A 125 18.11 7.56 -2.52
CA THR A 125 19.05 7.80 -3.62
C THR A 125 20.32 7.04 -3.25
N VAL A 126 20.66 6.00 -4.00
CA VAL A 126 22.02 5.46 -3.93
C VAL A 126 22.93 6.60 -4.39
N VAL A 127 23.62 7.23 -3.44
CA VAL A 127 24.76 8.07 -3.78
C VAL A 127 25.78 7.06 -4.27
N SER A 128 26.04 7.05 -5.58
CA SER A 128 27.16 6.32 -6.16
C SER A 128 28.45 6.93 -5.62
N GLY A 129 28.79 6.60 -4.38
CA GLY A 129 30.12 6.76 -3.83
C GLY A 129 30.95 5.67 -4.47
N GLU A 130 31.75 6.06 -5.44
CA GLU A 130 32.84 5.26 -5.98
C GLU A 130 33.67 4.73 -4.81
N HIS A 131 33.66 3.42 -4.57
CA HIS A 131 34.78 2.77 -3.89
C HIS A 131 35.98 2.82 -4.85
N MET A 132 36.62 3.98 -4.93
CA MET A 132 38.03 4.12 -5.29
C MET A 132 38.81 4.16 -3.97
N GLU A 133 38.97 3.00 -3.33
CA GLU A 133 40.06 2.82 -2.37
C GLU A 133 41.21 2.17 -3.14
N ASN A 134 42.10 3.03 -3.65
CA ASN A 134 43.47 2.68 -3.93
C ASN A 134 44.20 2.50 -2.60
N GLY A 135 44.78 1.31 -2.40
CA GLY A 135 45.70 0.99 -1.31
C GLY A 135 46.38 -0.34 -1.58
#